data_AF-A0A257GSL0-F1
#
_entry.id   AF-A0A257GSL0-F1
#
_cell.length_a   1.000
_cell.length_b   1.000
_cell.length_c   1.000
_cell.angle_alpha   90.00
_cell.angle_beta   90.00
_cell.angle_gamma   90.00
#
_symmetry.space_group_name_H-M   'P 1'
#
loop_
_entity.id
_entity.type
_entity.pdbx_description
1 polymer ?
#
loop_
_entity_poly.entity_id
_entity_poly.type
_entity_poly.pdbx_seq_one_letter_code
_entity_poly.pdbx_strand_id
1 'polypeptide(L)'
;MNAAANLLEKARGRKEQTHGQGFVKGNYRRHPSRVEGVLQMVGRRIRLQVTHYAPVTIPDITALHANLRAQLGIQNNITLSDTEFARVLNHLDKGNVFERAKTLRGRMHLAQDDGTSAYIQLLNCDEWCRNQYQVTTQVTVEGHHKTRYDITLLVNGLPLVQIELKRRGLELKEAFNQINRYQRHSYWADAGLFQYVQLFVISNGVNTKYYANNRDQDFKQTFYWASEDNTLITQIDAFADAFLEKCHMSKMVAKYIVLHESDKVLMALRPQLGPKDSRCIDGEAETGC
;
A
#
# COMPACT_ATOMS: atom_id res chain seq x y z
N MET A 1 -58.79 33.36 46.15
CA MET A 1 -58.34 32.53 45.01
C MET A 1 -56.82 32.65 44.93
N ASN A 2 -56.05 32.11 45.86
CA ASN A 2 -55.68 30.70 46.07
C ASN A 2 -55.13 29.97 44.83
N ALA A 3 -53.86 29.55 44.98
CA ALA A 3 -53.22 28.35 44.42
C ALA A 3 -52.92 28.29 42.91
N ALA A 4 -51.90 29.03 42.45
CA ALA A 4 -51.16 28.63 41.23
C ALA A 4 -49.70 29.12 41.11
N ALA A 5 -49.14 29.92 42.04
CA ALA A 5 -47.79 30.50 41.86
C ALA A 5 -46.70 29.93 42.79
N ASN A 6 -47.02 28.95 43.64
CA ASN A 6 -46.15 28.50 44.74
C ASN A 6 -45.40 27.17 44.51
N LEU A 7 -45.06 26.84 43.26
CA LEU A 7 -44.23 25.68 42.92
C LEU A 7 -42.82 26.04 42.37
N LEU A 8 -42.48 27.33 42.30
CA LEU A 8 -41.19 27.80 41.77
C LEU A 8 -40.14 28.20 42.84
N GLU A 9 -40.43 28.10 44.14
CA GLU A 9 -39.51 28.55 45.20
C GLU A 9 -39.04 27.50 46.22
N LYS A 10 -39.37 26.21 46.06
CA LYS A 10 -39.02 25.17 47.07
C LYS A 10 -37.85 24.23 46.74
N ALA A 11 -37.02 24.56 45.75
CA ALA A 11 -35.77 23.82 45.47
C ALA A 11 -34.50 24.69 45.44
N ARG A 12 -34.56 25.91 45.99
CA ARG A 12 -33.39 26.76 46.23
C ARG A 12 -33.21 26.97 47.73
N GLY A 13 -32.38 26.14 48.35
CA GLY A 13 -31.84 26.43 49.67
C GLY A 13 -31.50 25.21 50.52
N ARG A 14 -30.26 24.72 50.41
CA ARG A 14 -29.42 24.49 51.59
C ARG A 14 -27.95 24.29 51.19
N LYS A 15 -27.12 25.20 51.70
CA LYS A 15 -25.66 25.13 51.72
C LYS A 15 -25.23 24.11 52.78
N GLU A 16 -24.19 23.35 52.49
CA GLU A 16 -23.25 22.84 53.49
C GLU A 16 -21.83 23.12 52.99
N GLN A 17 -21.04 23.75 53.85
CA GLN A 17 -19.60 23.94 53.69
C GLN A 17 -18.90 22.60 53.92
N THR A 18 -17.86 22.27 53.16
CA THR A 18 -16.62 21.71 53.72
C THR A 18 -15.48 21.69 52.70
N HIS A 19 -14.35 22.23 53.17
CA HIS A 19 -12.96 21.89 52.85
C HIS A 19 -12.47 21.90 51.40
N GLY A 20 -11.60 22.88 51.12
CA GLY A 20 -10.68 22.84 49.99
C GLY A 20 -9.75 21.63 50.09
N GLN A 21 -9.82 20.77 49.09
CA GLN A 21 -8.70 19.95 48.66
C GLN A 21 -8.48 20.24 47.18
N GLY A 22 -7.24 20.61 46.84
CA GLY A 22 -6.85 20.92 45.48
C GLY A 22 -7.10 19.73 44.57
N PHE A 23 -7.93 19.92 43.54
CA PHE A 23 -7.93 19.05 42.39
C PHE A 23 -6.62 19.27 41.63
N VAL A 24 -5.66 18.37 41.85
CA VAL A 24 -4.52 18.19 40.95
C VAL A 24 -5.10 17.93 39.57
N LYS A 25 -4.83 18.82 38.61
CA LYS A 25 -5.06 18.56 37.18
C LYS A 25 -4.27 17.30 36.84
N GLY A 26 -4.93 16.15 36.82
CA GLY A 26 -4.35 14.92 36.32
C GLY A 26 -3.90 15.17 34.89
N ASN A 27 -2.59 15.17 34.67
CA ASN A 27 -2.00 15.09 33.34
C ASN A 27 -2.45 13.76 32.73
N TYR A 28 -3.58 13.76 32.03
CA TYR A 28 -3.88 12.71 31.06
C TYR A 28 -2.83 12.83 29.96
N ARG A 29 -1.72 12.12 30.12
CA ARG A 29 -0.89 11.74 28.98
C ARG A 29 -1.83 11.04 28.03
N ARG A 30 -2.13 11.66 26.87
CA ARG A 30 -2.85 10.98 25.80
C ARG A 30 -2.02 9.76 25.43
N HIS A 31 -2.41 8.59 25.91
CA HIS A 31 -1.91 7.34 25.36
C HIS A 31 -2.32 7.32 23.88
N PRO A 32 -1.41 6.94 22.96
CA PRO A 32 -1.79 6.72 21.58
C PRO A 32 -3.01 5.81 21.56
N SER A 33 -3.98 6.12 20.72
CA SER A 33 -5.12 5.22 20.55
C SER A 33 -4.59 3.81 20.27
N ARG A 34 -5.30 2.75 20.71
CA ARG A 34 -4.91 1.33 20.48
C ARG A 34 -4.56 1.01 19.01
N VAL A 35 -4.90 1.92 18.10
CA VAL A 35 -4.75 1.83 16.66
C VAL A 35 -3.56 2.60 16.14
N GLU A 36 -3.22 3.74 16.73
CA GLU A 36 -1.87 4.29 16.56
C GLU A 36 -0.83 3.32 17.10
N GLY A 37 -1.13 2.57 18.18
CA GLY A 37 -0.27 1.50 18.68
C GLY A 37 -0.09 0.35 17.70
N VAL A 38 -1.14 -0.09 17.00
CA VAL A 38 -1.08 -1.15 15.97
C VAL A 38 -0.43 -0.66 14.68
N LEU A 39 -0.72 0.58 14.23
CA LEU A 39 -0.04 1.22 13.10
C LEU A 39 1.45 1.43 13.38
N GLN A 40 1.79 1.85 14.60
CA GLN A 40 3.18 1.91 15.04
C GLN A 40 3.79 0.53 15.17
N MET A 41 3.05 -0.52 15.56
CA MET A 41 3.60 -1.86 15.69
C MET A 41 3.80 -2.52 14.32
N VAL A 42 2.81 -2.52 13.42
CA VAL A 42 2.92 -3.05 12.04
C VAL A 42 3.87 -2.18 11.21
N GLY A 43 3.81 -0.85 11.35
CA GLY A 43 4.78 0.06 10.73
C GLY A 43 6.19 -0.11 11.30
N ARG A 44 6.35 -0.29 12.62
CA ARG A 44 7.64 -0.64 13.22
C ARG A 44 8.07 -2.03 12.80
N ARG A 45 7.20 -3.00 12.60
CA ARG A 45 7.55 -4.39 12.30
C ARG A 45 7.79 -4.62 10.80
N ILE A 46 7.08 -3.93 9.91
CA ILE A 46 7.50 -3.79 8.51
C ILE A 46 8.84 -3.04 8.42
N ARG A 47 9.10 -2.09 9.33
CA ARG A 47 10.39 -1.39 9.43
C ARG A 47 11.50 -2.15 10.17
N LEU A 48 11.18 -3.12 11.04
CA LEU A 48 12.11 -3.83 11.94
C LEU A 48 12.23 -5.34 11.66
N GLN A 49 11.30 -5.93 10.92
CA GLN A 49 11.18 -7.38 10.71
C GLN A 49 10.90 -7.82 9.26
N VAL A 50 10.37 -6.96 8.37
CA VAL A 50 10.49 -7.26 6.93
C VAL A 50 11.92 -6.98 6.54
N THR A 51 12.74 -8.02 6.62
CA THR A 51 14.15 -8.00 6.31
C THR A 51 14.36 -7.26 4.97
N HIS A 52 15.09 -6.15 5.05
CA HIS A 52 15.71 -5.40 3.98
C HIS A 52 14.96 -4.23 3.28
N TYR A 53 13.67 -3.89 3.54
CA TYR A 53 13.09 -2.68 2.90
C TYR A 53 13.71 -1.39 3.47
N ALA A 54 14.16 -0.48 2.60
CA ALA A 54 14.73 0.80 3.05
C ALA A 54 13.61 1.78 3.43
N PRO A 55 13.56 2.30 4.67
CA PRO A 55 12.57 3.30 5.05
C PRO A 55 12.87 4.63 4.35
N VAL A 56 11.86 5.24 3.74
CA VAL A 56 11.96 6.55 3.10
C VAL A 56 10.80 7.45 3.53
N THR A 57 11.07 8.75 3.55
CA THR A 57 10.06 9.78 3.87
C THR A 57 9.65 10.46 2.57
N ILE A 58 8.39 10.27 2.16
CA ILE A 58 7.82 10.84 0.94
C ILE A 58 6.64 11.74 1.35
N PRO A 59 6.89 13.00 1.72
CA PRO A 59 5.84 13.90 2.19
C PRO A 59 4.90 14.36 1.08
N ASP A 60 5.40 14.44 -0.16
CA ASP A 60 4.71 15.00 -1.31
C ASP A 60 5.15 14.31 -2.63
N ILE A 61 4.54 14.75 -3.74
CA ILE A 61 4.82 14.23 -5.08
C ILE A 61 6.23 14.57 -5.57
N THR A 62 6.79 15.73 -5.17
CA THR A 62 8.14 16.17 -5.54
C THR A 62 9.18 15.23 -4.95
N ALA A 63 9.02 14.84 -3.69
CA ALA A 63 9.86 13.83 -3.05
C ALA A 63 9.71 12.44 -3.69
N LEU A 64 8.49 12.07 -4.12
CA LEU A 64 8.26 10.82 -4.84
C LEU A 64 9.00 10.81 -6.18
N HIS A 65 8.94 11.92 -6.93
CA HIS A 65 9.66 12.09 -8.19
C HIS A 65 11.18 12.04 -8.00
N ALA A 66 11.72 12.75 -7.01
CA ALA A 66 13.14 12.72 -6.70
C ALA A 66 13.62 11.30 -6.33
N ASN A 67 12.83 10.60 -5.51
CA ASN A 67 13.11 9.21 -5.15
C ASN A 67 13.06 8.28 -6.38
N LEU A 68 12.02 8.39 -7.21
CA LEU A 68 11.89 7.62 -8.46
C LEU A 68 13.10 7.81 -9.37
N ARG A 69 13.54 9.05 -9.59
CA ARG A 69 14.73 9.35 -10.42
C ARG A 69 15.98 8.64 -9.90
N ALA A 70 16.23 8.73 -8.59
CA ALA A 70 17.39 8.10 -7.98
C ALA A 70 17.34 6.56 -8.09
N GLN A 71 16.18 5.96 -7.83
CA GLN A 71 16.03 4.50 -7.87
C GLN A 71 16.09 3.95 -9.30
N LEU A 72 15.53 4.65 -10.29
CA LEU A 72 15.68 4.27 -11.70
C LEU A 72 17.14 4.38 -12.17
N GLY A 73 17.87 5.40 -11.71
CA GLY A 73 19.29 5.54 -11.98
C GLY A 73 20.11 4.36 -11.45
N ILE A 74 19.85 3.94 -10.20
CA ILE A 74 20.48 2.75 -9.60
C ILE A 74 20.11 1.48 -10.38
N GLN A 75 18.82 1.26 -10.64
CA GLN A 75 18.32 0.05 -11.29
C GLN A 75 18.89 -0.14 -12.70
N ASN A 76 19.07 0.96 -13.43
CA ASN A 76 19.47 0.93 -14.84
C ASN A 76 20.94 1.31 -15.06
N ASN A 77 21.68 1.58 -13.98
CA ASN A 77 23.07 2.06 -14.01
C ASN A 77 23.26 3.30 -14.91
N ILE A 78 22.40 4.30 -14.74
CA ILE A 78 22.43 5.57 -15.48
C ILE A 78 22.26 6.76 -14.53
N THR A 79 22.66 7.95 -14.98
CA THR A 79 22.30 9.21 -14.33
C THR A 79 21.38 9.98 -15.27
N LEU A 80 20.15 10.24 -14.82
CA LEU A 80 19.16 10.97 -15.61
C LEU A 80 19.34 12.47 -15.41
N SER A 81 19.43 13.24 -16.49
CA SER A 81 19.30 14.70 -16.47
C SER A 81 17.86 15.14 -16.14
N ASP A 82 17.63 16.43 -15.92
CA ASP A 82 16.28 16.96 -15.67
C ASP A 82 15.37 16.77 -16.88
N THR A 83 15.92 16.99 -18.08
CA THR A 83 15.25 16.83 -19.37
C THR A 83 14.93 15.37 -19.67
N GLU A 84 15.87 14.45 -19.42
CA GLU A 84 15.64 13.00 -19.56
C GLU A 84 14.60 12.49 -18.57
N PHE A 85 14.69 12.92 -17.30
CA PHE A 85 13.71 12.50 -16.30
C PHE A 85 12.31 13.04 -16.59
N ALA A 86 12.19 14.26 -17.14
CA ALA A 86 10.90 14.78 -17.62
C ALA A 86 10.31 13.90 -18.75
N ARG A 87 11.14 13.38 -19.67
CA ARG A 87 10.70 12.41 -20.69
C ARG A 87 10.21 11.10 -20.06
N VAL A 88 10.90 10.61 -19.02
CA VAL A 88 10.47 9.44 -18.24
C VAL A 88 9.10 9.68 -17.60
N LEU A 89 8.91 10.80 -16.89
CA LEU A 89 7.62 11.13 -16.27
C LEU A 89 6.49 11.22 -17.31
N ASN A 90 6.73 11.87 -18.45
CA ASN A 90 5.75 11.96 -19.54
C ASN A 90 5.39 10.60 -20.14
N HIS A 91 6.31 9.64 -20.13
CA HIS A 91 6.02 8.26 -20.54
C HIS A 91 5.17 7.55 -19.47
N LEU A 92 5.56 7.69 -18.19
CA LEU A 92 4.88 7.05 -17.08
C LEU A 92 3.45 7.54 -16.87
N ASP A 93 3.14 8.78 -17.27
CA ASP A 93 1.81 9.36 -17.10
C ASP A 93 0.76 8.87 -18.10
N LYS A 94 1.18 8.11 -19.12
CA LYS A 94 0.27 7.59 -20.13
C LYS A 94 -0.51 6.37 -19.64
N GLY A 95 -1.76 6.28 -20.09
CA GLY A 95 -2.59 5.10 -19.93
C GLY A 95 -3.30 4.99 -18.58
N ASN A 96 -4.23 4.04 -18.53
CA ASN A 96 -4.97 3.65 -17.33
C ASN A 96 -4.17 2.62 -16.50
N VAL A 97 -4.74 2.13 -15.40
CA VAL A 97 -4.11 1.12 -14.52
C VAL A 97 -3.63 -0.12 -15.29
N PHE A 98 -4.39 -0.61 -16.27
CA PHE A 98 -4.02 -1.78 -17.06
C PHE A 98 -2.84 -1.50 -17.99
N GLU A 99 -2.87 -0.38 -18.72
CA GLU A 99 -1.75 0.02 -19.58
C GLU A 99 -0.49 0.33 -18.76
N ARG A 100 -0.62 0.97 -17.59
CA ARG A 100 0.51 1.19 -16.67
C ARG A 100 1.06 -0.12 -16.12
N ALA A 101 0.23 -1.14 -15.91
CA ALA A 101 0.69 -2.48 -15.55
C ALA A 101 1.51 -3.13 -16.68
N LYS A 102 1.18 -2.88 -17.95
CA LYS A 102 2.03 -3.28 -19.09
C LYS A 102 3.33 -2.50 -19.14
N THR A 103 3.26 -1.17 -19.04
CA THR A 103 4.42 -0.28 -19.01
C THR A 103 5.40 -0.71 -17.93
N LEU A 104 4.90 -1.03 -16.72
CA LEU A 104 5.70 -1.51 -15.59
C LEU A 104 6.56 -2.73 -15.93
N ARG A 105 6.02 -3.67 -16.72
CA ARG A 105 6.68 -4.94 -17.10
C ARG A 105 7.51 -4.80 -18.39
N GLY A 106 7.39 -3.68 -19.09
CA GLY A 106 8.11 -3.40 -20.33
C GLY A 106 9.45 -2.72 -20.10
N ARG A 107 10.10 -2.37 -21.22
CA ARG A 107 11.26 -1.48 -21.26
C ARG A 107 10.88 -0.21 -22.03
N MET A 108 11.20 0.94 -21.46
CA MET A 108 11.01 2.23 -22.09
C MET A 108 12.27 2.62 -22.85
N HIS A 109 12.15 2.94 -24.14
CA HIS A 109 13.23 3.60 -24.88
C HIS A 109 13.36 5.07 -24.43
N LEU A 110 14.58 5.50 -24.14
CA LEU A 110 14.94 6.86 -23.76
C LEU A 110 16.08 7.34 -24.66
N ALA A 111 15.81 8.36 -25.48
CA ALA A 111 16.87 9.13 -26.13
C ALA A 111 17.54 10.02 -25.07
N GLN A 112 18.83 9.83 -24.87
CA GLN A 112 19.65 10.57 -23.91
C GLN A 112 20.10 11.91 -24.52
N ASP A 113 20.44 12.87 -23.66
CA ASP A 113 20.80 14.22 -24.10
C ASP A 113 22.18 14.28 -24.78
N ASP A 114 23.03 13.27 -24.58
CA ASP A 114 24.29 13.07 -25.29
C ASP A 114 24.13 12.46 -26.70
N GLY A 115 22.88 12.22 -27.13
CA GLY A 115 22.55 11.62 -28.42
C GLY A 115 22.53 10.09 -28.44
N THR A 116 22.88 9.43 -27.33
CA THR A 116 22.78 7.97 -27.20
C THR A 116 21.36 7.52 -26.86
N SER A 117 21.14 6.21 -26.74
CA SER A 117 19.85 5.63 -26.40
C SER A 117 19.99 4.59 -25.29
N ALA A 118 19.10 4.68 -24.30
CA ALA A 118 18.99 3.73 -23.21
C ALA A 118 17.61 3.04 -23.22
N TYR A 119 17.54 1.85 -22.65
CA TYR A 119 16.27 1.15 -22.37
C TYR A 119 16.07 1.04 -20.87
N ILE A 120 15.14 1.83 -20.35
CA ILE A 120 14.81 1.88 -18.93
C ILE A 120 13.89 0.72 -18.58
N GLN A 121 14.36 -0.15 -17.68
CA GLN A 121 13.56 -1.15 -17.00
C GLN A 121 12.98 -0.56 -15.72
N LEU A 122 11.65 -0.56 -15.60
CA LEU A 122 10.93 -0.06 -14.42
C LEU A 122 10.86 -1.11 -13.31
N LEU A 123 10.66 -2.38 -13.70
CA LEU A 123 10.64 -3.52 -12.81
C LEU A 123 11.45 -4.66 -13.44
N ASN A 124 12.42 -5.20 -12.72
CA ASN A 124 13.05 -6.45 -13.11
C ASN A 124 12.07 -7.59 -12.85
N CYS A 125 11.49 -8.13 -13.92
CA CYS A 125 10.53 -9.23 -13.86
C CYS A 125 11.19 -10.61 -13.96
N ASP A 126 12.45 -10.66 -14.39
CA ASP A 126 13.21 -11.90 -14.59
C ASP A 126 13.99 -12.25 -13.30
N GLU A 127 14.76 -11.30 -12.79
CA GLU A 127 15.48 -11.40 -11.52
C GLU A 127 14.81 -10.50 -10.48
N TRP A 128 13.58 -10.83 -10.10
CA TRP A 128 12.75 -9.98 -9.25
C TRP A 128 13.40 -9.56 -7.93
N CYS A 129 14.30 -10.37 -7.36
CA CYS A 129 15.06 -10.03 -6.15
C CYS A 129 16.04 -8.86 -6.32
N ARG A 130 16.41 -8.49 -7.55
CA ARG A 130 17.41 -7.45 -7.85
C ARG A 130 16.82 -6.04 -7.93
N ASN A 131 15.53 -5.89 -7.68
CA ASN A 131 14.90 -4.59 -7.56
C ASN A 131 15.33 -3.87 -6.26
N GLN A 132 15.11 -2.56 -6.21
CA GLN A 132 15.24 -1.75 -5.01
C GLN A 132 13.90 -1.67 -4.29
N TYR A 133 13.92 -1.80 -2.97
CA TYR A 133 12.71 -1.97 -2.15
C TYR A 133 12.69 -0.95 -1.04
N GLN A 134 11.65 -0.13 -1.01
CA GLN A 134 11.50 0.93 -0.01
C GLN A 134 10.11 0.88 0.60
N VAL A 135 10.00 1.38 1.82
CA VAL A 135 8.74 1.53 2.54
C VAL A 135 8.57 2.97 2.98
N THR A 136 7.36 3.50 2.76
CA THR A 136 6.96 4.80 3.28
C THR A 136 5.61 4.69 3.97
N THR A 137 5.42 5.52 4.99
CA THR A 137 4.15 5.66 5.70
C THR A 137 3.63 7.06 5.49
N GLN A 138 2.30 7.22 5.42
CA GLN A 138 1.67 8.54 5.38
C GLN A 138 1.99 9.37 4.12
N VAL A 139 2.04 8.77 2.93
CA VAL A 139 2.14 9.61 1.73
C VAL A 139 0.85 10.40 1.59
N THR A 140 0.96 11.72 1.69
CA THR A 140 -0.16 12.62 1.47
C THR A 140 -0.23 12.87 -0.02
N VAL A 141 -1.23 12.29 -0.68
CA VAL A 141 -1.54 12.64 -2.06
C VAL A 141 -2.47 13.84 -2.00
N GLU A 142 -1.98 14.98 -2.49
CA GLU A 142 -2.82 16.16 -2.66
C GLU A 142 -3.79 15.93 -3.84
N GLY A 143 -5.06 16.28 -3.62
CA GLY A 143 -6.18 16.14 -4.53
C GLY A 143 -7.41 16.78 -3.88
N HIS A 144 -8.62 16.61 -4.43
CA HIS A 144 -9.84 17.22 -3.84
C HIS A 144 -10.09 16.84 -2.37
N HIS A 145 -9.53 15.70 -1.92
CA HIS A 145 -9.51 15.28 -0.52
C HIS A 145 -8.11 14.74 -0.15
N LYS A 146 -7.61 15.10 1.04
CA LYS A 146 -6.37 14.53 1.60
C LYS A 146 -6.57 13.04 1.87
N THR A 147 -5.99 12.21 1.00
CA THR A 147 -6.02 10.76 1.12
C THR A 147 -4.71 10.28 1.74
N ARG A 148 -4.82 9.44 2.77
CA ARG A 148 -3.67 8.89 3.51
C ARG A 148 -3.80 7.38 3.57
N TYR A 149 -2.93 6.69 2.85
CA TYR A 149 -2.70 5.26 3.06
C TYR A 149 -1.80 5.06 4.27
N ASP A 150 -1.99 3.95 4.98
CA ASP A 150 -1.18 3.66 6.15
C ASP A 150 0.27 3.36 5.75
N ILE A 151 0.46 2.48 4.76
CA ILE A 151 1.78 2.03 4.29
C ILE A 151 1.76 1.84 2.77
N THR A 152 2.80 2.34 2.11
CA THR A 152 3.06 2.13 0.67
C THR A 152 4.42 1.46 0.51
N LEU A 153 4.47 0.38 -0.28
CA LEU A 153 5.73 -0.25 -0.70
C LEU A 153 6.11 0.29 -2.08
N LEU A 154 7.33 0.80 -2.18
CA LEU A 154 7.93 1.27 -3.42
C LEU A 154 8.92 0.23 -3.95
N VAL A 155 8.86 -0.04 -5.25
CA VAL A 155 9.82 -0.88 -5.95
C VAL A 155 10.44 -0.06 -7.07
N ASN A 156 11.77 0.08 -7.06
CA ASN A 156 12.51 1.02 -7.92
C ASN A 156 11.90 2.44 -7.89
N GLY A 157 11.39 2.85 -6.73
CA GLY A 157 10.75 4.16 -6.52
C GLY A 157 9.29 4.27 -6.99
N LEU A 158 8.72 3.26 -7.64
CA LEU A 158 7.30 3.22 -8.02
C LEU A 158 6.42 2.63 -6.92
N PRO A 159 5.26 3.23 -6.60
CA PRO A 159 4.32 2.66 -5.64
C PRO A 159 3.59 1.45 -6.24
N LEU A 160 3.94 0.23 -5.80
CA LEU A 160 3.37 -1.01 -6.34
C LEU A 160 2.39 -1.71 -5.40
N VAL A 161 2.55 -1.51 -4.08
CA VAL A 161 1.66 -2.14 -3.08
C VAL A 161 1.17 -1.10 -2.09
N GLN A 162 -0.14 -1.10 -1.85
CA GLN A 162 -0.79 -0.27 -0.84
C GLN A 162 -1.38 -1.14 0.27
N ILE A 163 -1.10 -0.78 1.52
CA ILE A 163 -1.56 -1.52 2.68
C ILE A 163 -2.42 -0.58 3.53
N GLU A 164 -3.68 -0.98 3.74
CA GLU A 164 -4.64 -0.27 4.59
C GLU A 164 -4.90 -1.10 5.85
N LEU A 165 -4.72 -0.48 7.02
CA LEU A 165 -4.84 -1.14 8.31
C LEU A 165 -6.07 -0.62 9.07
N LYS A 166 -6.72 -1.52 9.78
CA LYS A 166 -7.87 -1.23 10.62
C LYS A 166 -7.67 -1.65 12.06
N ARG A 167 -8.48 -1.04 12.93
CA ARG A 167 -8.59 -1.43 14.32
C ARG A 167 -9.10 -2.87 14.40
N ARG A 168 -8.58 -3.67 15.34
CA ARG A 168 -9.17 -4.98 15.65
C ARG A 168 -10.66 -4.82 15.97
N GLY A 169 -11.48 -5.72 15.44
CA GLY A 169 -12.95 -5.70 15.59
C GLY A 169 -13.69 -4.91 14.51
N LEU A 170 -12.99 -4.21 13.61
CA LEU A 170 -13.61 -3.66 12.40
C LEU A 170 -13.58 -4.64 11.24
N GLU A 171 -14.59 -4.55 10.38
CA GLU A 171 -14.73 -5.38 9.19
C GLU A 171 -13.74 -4.97 8.10
N LEU A 172 -13.11 -5.96 7.46
CA LEU A 172 -12.21 -5.72 6.31
C LEU A 172 -12.90 -5.01 5.14
N LYS A 173 -14.23 -5.17 5.03
CA LYS A 173 -15.03 -4.48 4.02
C LYS A 173 -14.96 -2.96 4.15
N GLU A 174 -14.73 -2.42 5.35
CA GLU A 174 -14.54 -0.98 5.54
C GLU A 174 -13.21 -0.49 4.95
N ALA A 175 -12.13 -1.25 5.15
CA ALA A 175 -10.82 -0.98 4.54
C ALA A 175 -10.90 -1.01 3.01
N PHE A 176 -11.55 -2.05 2.48
CA PHE A 176 -11.81 -2.21 1.06
C PHE A 176 -12.60 -1.02 0.48
N ASN A 177 -13.71 -0.64 1.12
CA ASN A 177 -14.51 0.49 0.68
C ASN A 177 -13.71 1.81 0.70
N GLN A 178 -12.81 1.98 1.67
CA GLN A 178 -11.94 3.15 1.74
C GLN A 178 -10.96 3.22 0.56
N ILE A 179 -10.32 2.11 0.19
CA ILE A 179 -9.47 2.04 -1.00
C ILE A 179 -10.27 2.36 -2.27
N ASN A 180 -11.48 1.80 -2.43
CA ASN A 180 -12.33 2.07 -3.59
C ASN A 180 -12.72 3.54 -3.72
N ARG A 181 -12.97 4.24 -2.60
CA ARG A 181 -13.20 5.71 -2.64
C ARG A 181 -11.96 6.43 -3.15
N TYR A 182 -10.76 6.04 -2.70
CA TYR A 182 -9.52 6.70 -3.10
C TYR A 182 -9.21 6.51 -4.58
N GLN A 183 -9.43 5.31 -5.12
CA GLN A 183 -9.33 5.02 -6.55
C GLN A 183 -10.18 5.97 -7.40
N ARG A 184 -11.39 6.30 -6.93
CA ARG A 184 -12.33 7.18 -7.65
C ARG A 184 -11.96 8.65 -7.57
N HIS A 185 -11.41 9.12 -6.45
CA HIS A 185 -11.29 10.56 -6.15
C HIS A 185 -9.87 11.14 -6.18
N SER A 186 -8.82 10.33 -6.01
CA SER A 186 -7.46 10.85 -5.76
C SER A 186 -6.42 10.52 -6.84
N TYR A 187 -6.62 9.46 -7.64
CA TYR A 187 -5.61 9.06 -8.64
C TYR A 187 -5.54 9.96 -9.88
N TRP A 188 -6.55 10.80 -10.07
CA TRP A 188 -6.70 11.67 -11.25
C TRP A 188 -6.18 13.08 -11.04
N ALA A 189 -5.85 13.46 -9.80
CA ALA A 189 -5.83 14.87 -9.40
C ALA A 189 -4.44 15.48 -9.15
N ASP A 190 -3.32 14.79 -9.39
CA ASP A 190 -1.94 15.38 -9.55
C ASP A 190 -0.79 14.36 -9.44
N ALA A 191 -1.06 13.06 -9.21
CA ALA A 191 -0.01 12.05 -9.05
C ALA A 191 -0.33 10.74 -9.79
N GLY A 192 -0.14 10.75 -11.12
CA GLY A 192 -0.31 9.56 -11.96
C GLY A 192 0.46 8.33 -11.46
N LEU A 193 1.63 8.52 -10.81
CA LEU A 193 2.46 7.42 -10.33
C LEU A 193 1.74 6.43 -9.40
N PHE A 194 0.75 6.86 -8.62
CA PHE A 194 -0.01 5.93 -7.79
C PHE A 194 -0.79 4.91 -8.64
N GLN A 195 -1.18 5.24 -9.87
CA GLN A 195 -1.86 4.31 -10.77
C GLN A 195 -0.99 3.10 -11.18
N TYR A 196 0.30 3.07 -10.80
CA TYR A 196 1.16 1.89 -10.90
C TYR A 196 0.92 0.84 -9.80
N VAL A 197 0.12 1.13 -8.78
CA VAL A 197 -0.23 0.15 -7.74
C VAL A 197 -0.80 -1.09 -8.41
N GLN A 198 -0.19 -2.24 -8.13
CA GLN A 198 -0.59 -3.53 -8.68
C GLN A 198 -1.43 -4.32 -7.67
N LEU A 199 -1.15 -4.12 -6.38
CA LEU A 199 -1.71 -4.92 -5.30
C LEU A 199 -2.17 -4.06 -4.12
N PHE A 200 -3.31 -4.42 -3.55
CA PHE A 200 -3.77 -3.93 -2.26
C PHE A 200 -3.69 -5.04 -1.22
N VAL A 201 -3.37 -4.64 0.01
CA VAL A 201 -3.47 -5.48 1.21
C VAL A 201 -4.33 -4.75 2.22
N ILE A 202 -5.28 -5.47 2.82
CA ILE A 202 -6.15 -4.96 3.87
C ILE A 202 -6.02 -5.84 5.10
N SER A 203 -5.89 -5.23 6.28
CA SER A 203 -5.81 -6.00 7.53
C SER A 203 -6.48 -5.29 8.69
N ASN A 204 -7.09 -6.06 9.59
CA ASN A 204 -7.51 -5.59 10.92
C ASN A 204 -6.64 -6.19 12.04
N GLY A 205 -5.46 -6.71 11.67
CA GLY A 205 -4.51 -7.37 12.54
C GLY A 205 -4.74 -8.88 12.66
N VAL A 206 -5.99 -9.33 12.73
CA VAL A 206 -6.34 -10.76 12.87
C VAL A 206 -6.62 -11.41 11.52
N ASN A 207 -7.30 -10.68 10.62
CA ASN A 207 -7.56 -11.11 9.27
C ASN A 207 -6.84 -10.17 8.30
N THR A 208 -6.16 -10.77 7.33
CA THR A 208 -5.38 -10.07 6.31
C THR A 208 -5.72 -10.66 4.96
N LYS A 209 -6.07 -9.79 4.01
CA LYS A 209 -6.38 -10.19 2.64
C LYS A 209 -5.64 -9.33 1.63
N TYR A 210 -5.42 -9.88 0.45
CA TYR A 210 -4.83 -9.18 -0.68
C TYR A 210 -5.70 -9.29 -1.94
N TYR A 211 -5.53 -8.35 -2.86
CA TYR A 211 -6.23 -8.33 -4.15
C TYR A 211 -5.52 -7.45 -5.18
N ALA A 212 -5.66 -7.77 -6.47
CA ALA A 212 -5.07 -6.97 -7.55
C ALA A 212 -5.86 -5.67 -7.79
N ASN A 213 -5.16 -4.61 -8.23
CA ASN A 213 -5.74 -3.31 -8.55
C ASN A 213 -6.60 -3.37 -9.83
N ASN A 214 -7.91 -3.26 -9.66
CA ASN A 214 -8.91 -3.15 -10.70
C ASN A 214 -9.84 -1.98 -10.39
N ARG A 215 -10.47 -1.42 -11.42
CA ARG A 215 -11.41 -0.30 -11.28
C ARG A 215 -12.72 -0.71 -10.62
N ASP A 216 -13.25 -1.88 -10.98
CA ASP A 216 -14.55 -2.38 -10.54
C ASP A 216 -14.36 -3.64 -9.69
N GLN A 217 -13.84 -3.44 -8.47
CA GLN A 217 -13.57 -4.54 -7.54
C GLN A 217 -14.80 -4.86 -6.68
N ASP A 218 -15.08 -6.16 -6.54
CA ASP A 218 -15.95 -6.70 -5.49
C ASP A 218 -15.08 -7.23 -4.32
N PHE A 219 -15.52 -7.00 -3.08
CA PHE A 219 -14.86 -7.57 -1.90
C PHE A 219 -14.71 -9.10 -1.95
N LYS A 220 -15.59 -9.80 -2.67
CA LYS A 220 -15.50 -11.24 -2.94
C LYS A 220 -14.24 -11.63 -3.71
N GLN A 221 -13.61 -10.70 -4.41
CA GLN A 221 -12.35 -10.88 -5.15
C GLN A 221 -11.12 -10.60 -4.27
N THR A 222 -11.28 -10.64 -2.94
CA THR A 222 -10.17 -10.56 -1.98
C THR A 222 -9.82 -11.94 -1.43
N PHE A 223 -8.53 -12.23 -1.34
CA PHE A 223 -8.02 -13.55 -0.98
C PHE A 223 -7.25 -13.52 0.33
N TYR A 224 -7.41 -14.57 1.12
CA TYR A 224 -6.44 -14.90 2.17
C TYR A 224 -5.19 -15.48 1.53
N TRP A 225 -4.03 -15.23 2.12
CA TRP A 225 -2.84 -16.00 1.78
C TRP A 225 -2.89 -17.36 2.47
N ALA A 226 -2.23 -18.35 1.88
CA ALA A 226 -2.10 -19.68 2.43
C ALA A 226 -0.67 -20.18 2.24
N SER A 227 -0.17 -20.95 3.19
CA SER A 227 1.10 -21.67 3.08
C SER A 227 0.99 -22.84 2.10
N GLU A 228 2.13 -23.49 1.83
CA GLU A 228 2.24 -24.64 0.91
C GLU A 228 1.41 -25.86 1.32
N ASP A 229 0.96 -25.93 2.57
CA ASP A 229 0.04 -26.95 3.08
C ASP A 229 -1.43 -26.52 3.02
N ASN A 230 -1.74 -25.42 2.32
CA ASN A 230 -3.05 -24.75 2.27
C ASN A 230 -3.55 -24.21 3.61
N THR A 231 -2.71 -24.10 4.64
CA THR A 231 -3.09 -23.46 5.89
C THR A 231 -3.20 -21.94 5.70
N LEU A 232 -4.36 -21.36 6.06
CA LEU A 232 -4.57 -19.92 5.90
C LEU A 232 -3.67 -19.11 6.84
N ILE A 233 -2.98 -18.12 6.26
CA ILE A 233 -2.17 -17.14 6.99
C ILE A 233 -2.98 -15.85 7.08
N THR A 234 -3.66 -15.66 8.21
CA THR A 234 -4.60 -14.54 8.42
C THR A 234 -4.02 -13.40 9.25
N GLN A 235 -3.16 -13.71 10.22
CA GLN A 235 -2.53 -12.73 11.10
C GLN A 235 -1.52 -11.88 10.32
N ILE A 236 -1.52 -10.57 10.55
CA ILE A 236 -0.69 -9.62 9.78
C ILE A 236 0.80 -9.90 9.90
N ASP A 237 1.27 -10.34 11.08
CA ASP A 237 2.69 -10.61 11.32
C ASP A 237 3.18 -11.78 10.44
N ALA A 238 2.49 -12.92 10.49
CA ALA A 238 2.82 -14.08 9.66
C ALA A 238 2.59 -13.81 8.16
N PHE A 239 1.59 -12.99 7.81
CA PHE A 239 1.37 -12.57 6.43
C PHE A 239 2.54 -11.71 5.93
N ALA A 240 3.04 -10.77 6.75
CA ALA A 240 4.16 -9.92 6.36
C ALA A 240 5.43 -10.74 6.11
N ASP A 241 5.72 -11.70 6.98
CA ASP A 241 6.90 -12.58 6.85
C ASP A 241 6.81 -13.48 5.60
N ALA A 242 5.62 -14.00 5.27
CA ALA A 242 5.45 -14.92 4.16
C ALA A 242 5.22 -14.22 2.80
N PHE A 243 4.37 -13.20 2.77
CA PHE A 243 3.88 -12.59 1.54
C PHE A 243 4.58 -11.26 1.19
N LEU A 244 4.98 -10.47 2.20
CA LEU A 244 5.58 -9.15 1.96
C LEU A 244 7.12 -9.18 1.91
N GLU A 245 7.72 -10.37 2.03
CA GLU A 245 9.13 -10.59 1.69
C GLU A 245 9.43 -10.03 0.28
N LYS A 246 10.58 -9.37 0.11
CA LYS A 246 10.94 -8.61 -1.09
C LYS A 246 10.81 -9.40 -2.37
N CYS A 247 11.52 -10.52 -2.44
CA CYS A 247 11.56 -11.35 -3.62
C CYS A 247 10.18 -11.91 -3.92
N HIS A 248 9.49 -12.41 -2.89
CA HIS A 248 8.15 -12.95 -3.01
C HIS A 248 7.15 -11.90 -3.50
N MET A 249 7.14 -10.70 -2.92
CA MET A 249 6.26 -9.61 -3.32
C MET A 249 6.50 -9.19 -4.77
N SER A 250 7.76 -9.02 -5.20
CA SER A 250 8.05 -8.72 -6.61
C SER A 250 7.70 -9.88 -7.53
N LYS A 251 7.88 -11.13 -7.11
CA LYS A 251 7.41 -12.33 -7.84
C LYS A 251 5.89 -12.34 -7.97
N MET A 252 5.16 -11.96 -6.92
CA MET A 252 3.72 -11.82 -6.95
C MET A 252 3.30 -10.79 -8.01
N VAL A 253 3.95 -9.63 -8.06
CA VAL A 253 3.69 -8.62 -9.08
C VAL A 253 4.08 -9.09 -10.48
N ALA A 254 5.29 -9.61 -10.66
CA ALA A 254 5.83 -9.94 -11.97
C ALA A 254 5.15 -11.17 -12.62
N LYS A 255 4.95 -12.25 -11.84
CA LYS A 255 4.55 -13.56 -12.34
C LYS A 255 3.10 -13.95 -11.99
N TYR A 256 2.61 -13.55 -10.81
CA TYR A 256 1.32 -14.03 -10.31
C TYR A 256 0.17 -13.02 -10.43
N ILE A 257 0.44 -11.79 -10.87
CA ILE A 257 -0.59 -10.87 -11.35
C ILE A 257 -0.65 -10.97 -12.86
N VAL A 258 -1.70 -11.62 -13.36
CA VAL A 258 -1.95 -11.83 -14.78
C VAL A 258 -2.70 -10.64 -15.35
N LEU A 259 -2.25 -10.16 -16.52
CA LEU A 259 -2.95 -9.12 -17.28
C LEU A 259 -3.95 -9.80 -18.22
N HIS A 260 -5.24 -9.73 -17.89
CA HIS A 260 -6.29 -10.29 -18.73
C HIS A 260 -6.61 -9.32 -19.87
N GLU A 261 -6.10 -9.61 -21.07
CA GLU A 261 -6.14 -8.71 -22.23
C GLU A 261 -7.53 -8.35 -22.71
N SER A 262 -8.47 -9.29 -22.70
CA SER A 262 -9.82 -9.06 -23.22
C SER A 262 -10.60 -8.07 -22.36
N ASP A 263 -10.56 -8.25 -21.04
CA ASP A 263 -11.31 -7.41 -20.10
C ASP A 263 -10.50 -6.20 -19.63
N LYS A 264 -9.21 -6.13 -19.97
CA LYS A 264 -8.28 -5.08 -19.53
C LYS A 264 -8.22 -4.94 -18.00
N VAL A 265 -8.14 -6.09 -17.31
CA VAL A 265 -8.08 -6.18 -15.83
C VAL A 265 -6.85 -6.94 -15.36
N LEU A 266 -6.42 -6.66 -14.13
CA LEU A 266 -5.38 -7.40 -13.42
C LEU A 266 -6.03 -8.53 -12.60
N MET A 267 -5.51 -9.74 -12.70
CA MET A 267 -5.98 -10.89 -11.92
C MET A 267 -4.85 -11.37 -11.00
N ALA A 268 -5.05 -11.28 -9.69
CA ALA A 268 -4.15 -11.91 -8.74
C ALA A 268 -4.45 -13.41 -8.73
N LEU A 269 -3.44 -14.23 -9.01
CA LEU A 269 -3.56 -15.68 -8.81
C LEU A 269 -3.73 -15.95 -7.31
N ARG A 270 -4.65 -16.86 -7.02
CA ARG A 270 -4.85 -17.37 -5.67
C ARG A 270 -3.66 -18.27 -5.31
N PRO A 271 -3.36 -18.44 -4.02
CA PRO A 271 -2.47 -19.51 -3.60
C PRO A 271 -3.18 -20.82 -3.96
N GLN A 272 -2.79 -21.43 -5.08
CA GLN A 272 -3.21 -22.77 -5.46
C GLN A 272 -1.97 -23.62 -5.59
N LEU A 273 -1.92 -24.66 -4.78
CA LEU A 273 -1.01 -25.77 -4.94
C LEU A 273 -1.28 -26.42 -6.31
N GLY A 274 -0.29 -26.37 -7.19
CA GLY A 274 -0.08 -27.50 -8.09
C GLY A 274 0.34 -28.72 -7.25
N PRO A 275 0.13 -29.96 -7.72
CA PRO A 275 0.62 -31.15 -7.04
C PRO A 275 2.13 -31.05 -6.78
N LYS A 276 2.64 -31.79 -5.79
CA LYS A 276 4.06 -31.91 -5.41
C LYS A 276 4.97 -32.50 -6.50
N ASP A 277 4.91 -31.99 -7.72
CA ASP A 277 5.88 -32.31 -8.75
C ASP A 277 6.42 -31.01 -9.36
N SER A 278 7.44 -30.48 -8.70
CA SER A 278 8.17 -29.26 -9.05
C SER A 278 9.07 -29.42 -10.27
N ARG A 279 8.79 -30.38 -11.17
CA ARG A 279 9.65 -30.66 -12.33
C ARG A 279 9.26 -29.93 -13.62
N CYS A 280 8.11 -29.25 -13.67
CA CYS A 280 7.60 -28.70 -14.94
C CYS A 280 7.40 -27.17 -14.97
N ILE A 281 7.94 -26.40 -14.00
CA ILE A 281 7.79 -24.92 -13.99
C ILE A 281 9.11 -24.19 -14.32
N ASP A 282 10.22 -24.92 -14.36
CA ASP A 282 11.49 -24.37 -14.81
C ASP A 282 11.72 -24.85 -16.25
N GLY A 283 11.69 -23.90 -17.18
CA GLY A 283 11.77 -24.15 -18.61
C GLY A 283 13.15 -24.61 -19.07
N GLU A 284 13.48 -25.88 -18.82
CA GLU A 284 14.33 -26.66 -19.73
C GLU A 284 13.41 -27.52 -20.60
N ALA A 285 12.92 -26.92 -21.67
CA ALA A 285 12.29 -27.66 -22.77
C ALA A 285 13.39 -28.17 -23.71
N GLU A 286 14.23 -29.09 -23.25
CA GLU A 286 14.92 -30.04 -24.12
C GLU A 286 14.76 -31.44 -23.54
N THR A 287 13.99 -32.25 -24.28
CA THR A 287 13.77 -33.70 -24.14
C THR A 287 12.83 -34.22 -23.03
N GLY A 288 11.55 -34.37 -23.39
CA GLY A 288 10.77 -35.61 -23.17
C GLY A 288 9.98 -35.78 -21.87
N CYS A 289 8.64 -35.68 -22.00
CA CYS A 289 7.56 -36.22 -21.15
C CYS A 289 7.72 -36.29 -19.62
#